data_AF-A0A2V9KPR7-F1
#
_entry.id   AF-A0A2V9KPR7-F1
#
_cell.length_a   1.000
_cell.length_b   1.000
_cell.length_c   1.000
_cell.angle_alpha   90.00
_cell.angle_beta   90.00
_cell.angle_gamma   90.00
#
_symmetry.space_group_name_H-M   'P 1'
#
loop_
_entity.id
_entity.type
_entity.pdbx_description
1 polymer ?
#
loop_
_entity_poly.entity_id
_entity_poly.type
_entity_poly.pdbx_seq_one_letter_code
_entity_poly.pdbx_strand_id
1 'polypeptide(L)'
;GPAPETRIDFAFRLATARTPNAREREILLALRAKQLAIYQRDRNRALDLLKIGESGRNETLDVAELAAWTIVANAILNLDETLTKG
;
A
#
# COMPACT_ATOMS: atom_id res chain seq x y z
N GLY A 1 10.05 -9.13 4.14
CA GLY A 1 11.43 -8.64 3.93
C GLY A 1 11.48 -7.13 4.08
N PRO A 2 12.67 -6.54 4.21
CA PRO A 2 12.82 -5.08 4.30
C PRO A 2 12.53 -4.38 2.95
N ALA A 3 12.77 -5.06 1.83
CA ALA A 3 12.58 -4.51 0.49
C ALA A 3 11.09 -4.34 0.12
N PRO A 4 10.67 -3.20 -0.45
CA PRO A 4 9.29 -2.96 -0.89
C PRO A 4 8.76 -4.01 -1.87
N GLU A 5 9.61 -4.54 -2.74
CA GLU A 5 9.30 -5.57 -3.73
C GLU A 5 8.84 -6.86 -3.05
N THR A 6 9.59 -7.31 -2.04
CA THR A 6 9.27 -8.52 -1.28
C THR A 6 7.97 -8.34 -0.48
N ARG A 7 7.68 -7.13 -0.01
CA ARG A 7 6.43 -6.82 0.70
C ARG A 7 5.24 -6.84 -0.26
N ILE A 8 5.38 -6.29 -1.46
CA ILE A 8 4.36 -6.35 -2.51
C ILE A 8 4.11 -7.80 -2.92
N ASP A 9 5.15 -8.58 -3.20
CA ASP A 9 4.99 -9.99 -3.58
C ASP A 9 4.27 -10.80 -2.49
N PHE A 10 4.61 -10.55 -1.23
CA PHE A 10 3.96 -11.19 -0.10
C PHE A 10 2.50 -10.79 0.04
N ALA A 11 2.20 -9.49 0.05
CA ALA A 11 0.84 -8.97 0.19
C ALA A 11 -0.06 -9.42 -0.98
N PHE A 12 0.48 -9.40 -2.20
CA PHE A 12 -0.22 -9.81 -3.40
C PHE A 12 -0.56 -11.30 -3.37
N ARG A 13 0.40 -12.15 -3.00
CA ARG A 13 0.16 -13.59 -2.84
C ARG A 13 -0.83 -13.89 -1.73
N LEU A 14 -0.77 -13.14 -0.62
CA LEU A 14 -1.70 -13.30 0.49
C LEU A 14 -3.15 -12.99 0.07
N ALA A 15 -3.35 -11.96 -0.75
CA ALA A 15 -4.68 -11.53 -1.18
C ALA A 15 -5.22 -12.32 -2.39
N THR A 16 -4.36 -12.73 -3.33
CA THR A 16 -4.78 -13.25 -4.64
C THR A 16 -4.34 -14.70 -4.90
N ALA A 17 -3.62 -15.33 -3.98
CA ALA A 17 -3.01 -16.66 -4.12
C ALA A 17 -2.03 -16.83 -5.30
N ARG A 18 -1.69 -15.75 -6.02
CA ARG A 18 -0.71 -15.75 -7.13
C ARG A 18 0.40 -14.73 -6.90
N THR A 19 1.49 -14.82 -7.64
CA THR A 19 2.51 -13.77 -7.69
C THR A 19 2.11 -12.67 -8.69
N PRO A 20 2.41 -11.39 -8.39
CA PRO A 20 2.20 -10.34 -9.36
C PRO A 20 3.16 -10.53 -10.53
N ASN A 21 2.73 -10.18 -11.74
CA ASN A 21 3.64 -10.06 -12.87
C ASN A 21 4.50 -8.79 -12.75
N ALA A 22 5.46 -8.62 -13.66
CA ALA A 22 6.39 -7.48 -13.62
C ALA A 22 5.68 -6.12 -13.67
N ARG A 23 4.65 -5.98 -14.52
CA ARG A 23 3.89 -4.73 -14.66
C ARG A 23 3.06 -4.42 -13.41
N GLU A 24 2.40 -5.42 -12.85
CA GLU A 24 1.63 -5.27 -11.61
C GLU A 24 2.51 -4.84 -10.45
N ARG A 25 3.69 -5.47 -10.32
CA ARG A 25 4.68 -5.10 -9.31
C ARG A 25 5.14 -3.65 -9.48
N GLU A 26 5.50 -3.25 -10.70
CA GLU A 26 5.95 -1.89 -11.00
C GLU A 26 4.89 -0.84 -10.66
N ILE A 27 3.63 -1.10 -11.03
CA ILE A 27 2.49 -0.23 -10.70
C ILE A 27 2.33 -0.08 -9.18
N LEU A 28 2.40 -1.18 -8.44
CA LEU A 28 2.25 -1.16 -6.98
C LEU A 28 3.44 -0.47 -6.29
N LEU A 29 4.66 -0.63 -6.80
CA LEU A 29 5.84 0.10 -6.31
C LEU A 29 5.71 1.61 -6.57
N ALA A 30 5.30 1.99 -7.78
CA ALA A 30 5.08 3.39 -8.15
C ALA A 30 3.96 4.01 -7.30
N LEU A 31 2.87 3.26 -7.06
CA LEU A 31 1.78 3.68 -6.18
C LEU A 31 2.29 3.93 -4.75
N ARG A 32 3.05 2.98 -4.18
CA ARG A 32 3.66 3.14 -2.85
C ARG A 32 4.52 4.40 -2.79
N ALA A 33 5.43 4.57 -3.74
CA ALA A 33 6.37 5.70 -3.76
C ALA A 33 5.63 7.05 -3.86
N LYS A 34 4.60 7.12 -4.70
CA LYS A 34 3.74 8.30 -4.84
C LYS A 34 3.01 8.62 -3.54
N GLN A 35 2.38 7.63 -2.91
CA GLN A 35 1.64 7.85 -1.67
C GLN A 35 2.57 8.21 -0.51
N LEU A 36 3.72 7.56 -0.41
CA LEU A 36 4.73 7.88 0.59
C LEU A 36 5.19 9.34 0.47
N ALA A 37 5.48 9.82 -0.75
CA ALA A 37 5.87 11.21 -0.97
C ALA A 37 4.76 12.20 -0.60
N ILE A 38 3.50 11.86 -0.86
CA ILE A 38 2.33 12.67 -0.46
C ILE A 38 2.25 12.74 1.07
N TYR A 39 2.31 11.60 1.76
CA TYR A 39 2.15 11.52 3.20
C TYR A 39 3.37 12.03 3.99
N GLN A 40 4.57 12.00 3.40
CA GLN A 40 5.75 12.65 3.96
C GLN A 40 5.65 14.18 3.90
N ARG A 41 5.02 14.73 2.85
CA ARG A 41 4.76 16.17 2.72
C ARG A 41 3.56 16.62 3.53
N ASP A 42 2.55 15.76 3.67
CA ASP A 42 1.31 16.03 4.37
C ASP A 42 0.96 14.87 5.32
N ARG A 43 1.55 14.93 6.52
CA ARG A 43 1.36 13.90 7.55
C ARG A 43 -0.05 13.91 8.13
N ASN A 44 -0.79 15.01 8.01
CA ASN A 44 -2.18 15.08 8.46
C ASN A 44 -3.07 14.18 7.60
N ARG A 45 -2.88 14.16 6.28
CA ARG A 45 -3.57 13.20 5.40
C ARG A 45 -3.31 11.74 5.76
N ALA A 46 -2.10 11.44 6.21
CA ALA A 46 -1.73 10.10 6.65
C ALA A 46 -2.45 9.73 7.96
N LEU A 47 -2.53 10.68 8.89
CA LEU A 47 -3.30 10.51 10.13
C LEU A 47 -4.80 10.37 9.85
N ASP A 48 -5.36 11.15 8.95
CA ASP A 48 -6.78 11.08 8.60
C ASP A 48 -7.14 9.74 7.95
N LEU A 49 -6.27 9.21 7.09
CA LEU A 49 -6.45 7.86 6.54
C LEU A 49 -6.38 6.79 7.64
N LEU A 50 -5.41 6.88 8.55
CA LEU A 50 -5.17 5.88 9.58
C LEU A 50 -6.11 5.98 10.78
N LYS A 51 -6.83 7.10 10.93
CA LYS A 51 -7.93 7.25 11.90
C LYS A 51 -9.18 6.47 11.49
N ILE A 52 -9.28 6.04 10.23
CA ILE A 52 -10.39 5.24 9.74
C ILE A 52 -10.12 3.76 10.10
N GLY A 53 -10.71 3.29 11.20
CA GLY A 53 -10.62 1.91 11.68
C GLY A 53 -10.57 1.79 13.21
N GLU A 54 -11.00 0.66 13.77
CA GLU A 54 -11.09 0.43 15.23
C GLU A 54 -9.74 0.01 15.88
N SER A 55 -8.67 -0.13 15.10
CA SER A 55 -7.37 -0.58 15.60
C SER A 55 -6.45 0.62 15.88
N GLY A 56 -6.02 0.77 17.14
CA GLY A 56 -5.02 1.78 17.51
C GLY A 56 -3.73 1.64 16.69
N ARG A 57 -3.28 2.75 16.11
CA ARG A 57 -2.04 2.79 15.32
C ARG A 57 -0.86 2.35 16.19
N ASN A 58 0.00 1.48 15.67
CA ASN A 58 1.30 1.25 16.29
C ASN A 58 2.14 2.52 16.14
N GLU A 59 2.35 3.24 17.25
CA GLU A 59 3.02 4.54 17.26
C GLU A 59 4.50 4.47 16.86
N THR A 60 5.11 3.27 16.95
CA THR A 60 6.52 3.05 16.58
C THR A 60 6.74 3.03 15.07
N LEU A 61 5.67 2.90 14.26
CA LEU A 61 5.76 2.92 12.80
C LEU A 61 5.65 4.35 12.27
N ASP A 62 6.39 4.65 11.21
CA ASP A 62 6.22 5.93 10.53
C ASP A 62 4.81 6.01 9.91
N VAL A 63 4.08 7.07 10.25
CA VAL A 63 2.68 7.28 9.82
C VAL A 63 2.59 7.31 8.29
N ALA A 64 3.56 7.94 7.61
CA ALA A 64 3.53 8.07 6.17
C ALA A 64 3.81 6.75 5.47
N GLU A 65 4.75 5.96 6.00
CA GLU A 65 5.00 4.61 5.50
C GLU A 65 3.79 3.70 5.70
N LEU A 66 3.17 3.73 6.89
CA LEU A 66 2.00 2.94 7.19
C LEU A 66 0.82 3.30 6.29
N ALA A 67 0.52 4.60 6.13
CA ALA A 67 -0.54 5.08 5.25
C ALA A 67 -0.29 4.69 3.78
N ALA A 68 0.95 4.77 3.30
CA ALA A 68 1.31 4.34 1.96
C ALA A 68 1.04 2.83 1.75
N TRP A 69 1.39 1.98 2.72
CA TRP A 69 1.10 0.55 2.66
C TRP A 69 -0.39 0.24 2.76
N THR A 70 -1.17 1.01 3.52
CA THR A 70 -2.63 0.88 3.56
C THR A 70 -3.25 1.10 2.18
N ILE A 71 -2.78 2.11 1.44
CA ILE A 71 -3.27 2.34 0.06
C ILE A 71 -2.86 1.21 -0.88
N VAL A 72 -1.63 0.70 -0.78
CA VAL A 72 -1.17 -0.44 -1.58
C VAL A 72 -2.01 -1.69 -1.28
N ALA A 73 -2.27 -1.97 0.00
CA ALA A 73 -3.10 -3.09 0.39
C ALA A 73 -4.54 -2.96 -0.14
N ASN A 74 -5.14 -1.77 -0.02
CA ASN A 74 -6.46 -1.49 -0.62
C ASN A 74 -6.45 -1.68 -2.15
N ALA A 75 -5.39 -1.25 -2.84
CA ALA A 75 -5.28 -1.46 -4.28
C ALA A 75 -5.19 -2.95 -4.65
N ILE A 76 -4.46 -3.75 -3.85
CA ILE A 76 -4.36 -5.20 -4.03
C ILE A 76 -5.71 -5.90 -3.73
N LEU A 77 -6.45 -5.44 -2.73
CA LEU A 77 -7.78 -5.98 -2.42
C LEU A 77 -8.82 -5.59 -3.48
N ASN A 78 -8.67 -4.42 -4.09
CA ASN A 78 -9.53 -3.90 -5.17
C ASN A 78 -8.94 -4.14 -6.57
N LEU A 79 -8.02 -5.09 -6.72
CA LEU A 79 -7.21 -5.24 -7.92
C LEU A 79 -8.05 -5.62 -9.16
N ASP A 80 -9.17 -6.34 -8.96
CA ASP A 80 -10.13 -6.66 -10.02
C ASP A 80 -10.72 -5.40 -10.69
N GLU A 81 -10.99 -4.32 -9.93
CA GLU A 81 -11.53 -3.06 -10.46
C GLU A 81 -10.47 -2.04 -10.91
N THR A 82 -9.26 -2.10 -10.33
CA THR A 82 -8.22 -1.07 -10.57
C THR A 82 -7.26 -1.43 -11.70
N LEU A 83 -6.98 -2.72 -11.92
CA LEU A 83 -6.18 -3.18 -13.06
C LEU A 83 -7.05 -3.47 -14.29
N THR A 84 -8.31 -3.86 -14.10
CA THR A 84 -9.27 -4.07 -15.18
C THR A 84 -9.98 -2.77 -15.55
N LYS A 85 -9.21 -1.77 -15.99
CA LYS A 85 -9.78 -0.76 -16.89
C LYS A 85 -9.55 -1.26 -18.32
N GLY A 86 -10.52 -2.05 -18.80
CA GLY A 86 -10.68 -2.37 -20.22
C GLY A 86 -10.97 -1.13 -21.04
#